data_AF-A0A150MS15-F1
#
_entry.id   AF-A0A150MS15-F1
#
_cell.length_a   1.000
_cell.length_b   1.000
_cell.length_c   1.000
_cell.angle_alpha   90.00
_cell.angle_beta   90.00
_cell.angle_gamma   90.00
#
_symmetry.space_group_name_H-M   'P 1'
#
loop_
_entity.id
_entity.type
_entity.pdbx_description
1 polymer ?
#
loop_
_entity_poly.entity_id
_entity_poly.type
_entity_poly.pdbx_seq_one_letter_code
_entity_poly.pdbx_strand_id
1 'polypeptide(L)'
;MQNIHDQTRKLVGGQGTFKRIFNNLKNLSCLGYDFQVRIRVNFDKSNEPYIRDLTKELSETFSNDGRFHVNYFPIGRWGGPNDEDLDIFDTKIRAKVALSLCEDALNQGLSTTLGSILQPGGYVCYAADPNSYVIGSDGTLYKCTVALYNEKNKIGKVEKDGNFRIDIDKFALWVMNDESEDEGCKKCFLRPSCQGSACPLIRIETGKAPCPPEKQYIKQVVRVVGRQKKFISERKIKVTKSYS
;
A
#
# COMPACT_ATOMS: atom_id res chain seq x y z
N MET A 1 -7.21 14.24 -16.04
CA MET A 1 -6.25 13.57 -15.13
C MET A 1 -4.91 14.28 -14.97
N GLN A 2 -4.19 14.57 -16.04
CA GLN A 2 -2.86 15.20 -15.96
C GLN A 2 -2.81 16.42 -15.02
N ASN A 3 -3.72 17.38 -15.18
CA ASN A 3 -3.74 18.59 -14.33
C ASN A 3 -3.88 18.28 -12.83
N ILE A 4 -4.67 17.27 -12.45
CA ILE A 4 -4.88 16.87 -11.05
C ILE A 4 -3.64 16.16 -10.49
N HIS A 5 -3.05 15.24 -11.26
CA HIS A 5 -1.81 14.56 -10.88
C HIS A 5 -0.67 15.57 -10.68
N ASP A 6 -0.53 16.48 -11.63
CA ASP A 6 0.56 17.45 -11.66
C ASP A 6 0.37 18.57 -10.61
N GLN A 7 -0.74 18.65 -9.88
CA GLN A 7 -0.85 19.54 -8.71
C GLN A 7 0.01 19.09 -7.54
N THR A 8 0.16 17.77 -7.35
CA THR A 8 0.87 17.18 -6.19
C THR A 8 2.16 16.47 -6.58
N ARG A 9 2.35 16.12 -7.85
CA ARG A 9 3.53 15.39 -8.35
C ARG A 9 4.32 16.22 -9.36
N LYS A 10 5.01 17.24 -8.85
CA LYS A 10 5.81 18.19 -9.62
C LYS A 10 7.30 17.94 -9.44
N LEU A 11 8.09 18.35 -10.44
CA LEU A 11 9.54 18.52 -10.28
C LEU A 11 9.84 19.72 -9.38
N VAL A 12 11.10 19.85 -8.94
CA VAL A 12 11.58 21.02 -8.15
C VAL A 12 11.28 22.35 -8.86
N GLY A 13 11.35 22.37 -10.20
CA GLY A 13 10.99 23.54 -11.01
C GLY A 13 9.49 23.74 -11.27
N GLY A 14 8.61 22.95 -10.64
CA GLY A 14 7.16 23.06 -10.76
C GLY A 14 6.52 22.35 -11.96
N GLN A 15 7.31 21.77 -12.86
CA GLN A 15 6.79 21.06 -14.03
C GLN A 15 6.07 19.77 -13.64
N GLY A 16 4.99 19.47 -14.36
CA GLY A 16 4.22 18.24 -14.21
C GLY A 16 4.99 16.99 -14.62
N THR A 17 4.60 15.84 -14.04
CA THR A 17 5.30 14.55 -14.26
C THR A 17 4.41 13.47 -14.87
N PHE A 18 3.09 13.70 -14.98
CA PHE A 18 2.13 12.70 -15.44
C PHE A 18 2.50 12.07 -16.79
N LYS A 19 2.67 12.90 -17.83
CA LYS A 19 2.92 12.43 -19.20
C LYS A 19 4.17 11.56 -19.29
N ARG A 20 5.24 11.94 -18.57
CA ARG A 20 6.49 11.17 -18.54
C ARG A 20 6.28 9.82 -17.86
N ILE A 21 5.63 9.80 -16.70
CA ILE A 21 5.35 8.56 -15.95
C ILE A 21 4.44 7.64 -16.76
N PHE A 22 3.36 8.15 -17.33
CA PHE A 22 2.41 7.37 -18.11
C PHE A 22 3.04 6.77 -19.38
N ASN A 23 3.88 7.53 -20.08
CA ASN A 23 4.63 7.01 -21.22
C ASN A 23 5.65 5.93 -20.81
N ASN A 24 6.28 6.05 -19.64
CA ASN A 24 7.15 5.00 -19.13
C ASN A 24 6.36 3.71 -18.84
N LEU A 25 5.14 3.81 -18.28
CA LEU A 25 4.26 2.66 -18.08
C LEU A 25 3.86 2.00 -19.41
N LYS A 26 3.54 2.80 -20.44
CA LYS A 26 3.29 2.29 -21.80
C LYS A 26 4.53 1.55 -22.34
N ASN A 27 5.71 2.14 -22.23
CA ASN A 27 6.94 1.51 -22.68
C ASN A 27 7.19 0.18 -21.95
N LEU A 28 6.92 0.09 -20.65
CA LEU A 28 6.99 -1.17 -19.91
C LEU A 28 6.03 -2.21 -20.50
N SER A 29 4.78 -1.84 -20.81
CA SER A 29 3.82 -2.78 -21.39
C SER A 29 4.27 -3.36 -22.74
N CYS A 30 5.11 -2.65 -23.50
CA CYS A 30 5.69 -3.14 -24.75
C CYS A 30 6.85 -4.13 -24.56
N LEU A 31 7.41 -4.26 -23.37
CA LEU A 31 8.50 -5.19 -23.10
C LEU A 31 7.95 -6.62 -22.96
N GLY A 32 8.71 -7.62 -23.41
CA GLY A 32 8.37 -9.04 -23.25
C GLY A 32 8.86 -9.69 -21.94
N TYR A 33 9.42 -8.90 -21.01
CA TYR A 33 9.98 -9.42 -19.77
C TYR A 33 8.93 -9.82 -18.74
N ASP A 34 9.28 -10.78 -17.88
CA ASP A 34 8.48 -11.16 -16.72
C ASP A 34 8.74 -10.17 -15.57
N PHE A 35 7.77 -9.30 -15.34
CA PHE A 35 7.75 -8.35 -14.22
C PHE A 35 6.30 -8.07 -13.82
N GLN A 36 6.12 -7.40 -12.69
CA GLN A 36 4.82 -6.94 -12.21
C GLN A 36 4.88 -5.45 -11.91
N VAL A 37 3.85 -4.71 -12.31
CA VAL A 37 3.69 -3.28 -12.05
C VAL A 37 2.50 -3.08 -11.15
N ARG A 38 2.73 -2.46 -9.98
CA ARG A 38 1.67 -2.00 -9.09
C ARG A 38 1.55 -0.49 -9.18
N ILE A 39 0.52 -0.01 -9.84
CA ILE A 39 0.17 1.41 -9.92
C ILE A 39 -0.55 1.78 -8.63
N ARG A 40 0.09 2.60 -7.82
CA ARG A 40 -0.45 3.12 -6.57
C ARG A 40 -1.07 4.50 -6.80
N VAL A 41 -2.37 4.61 -6.65
CA VAL A 41 -3.10 5.88 -6.72
C VAL A 41 -3.38 6.35 -5.29
N ASN A 42 -2.71 7.42 -4.88
CA ASN A 42 -2.99 8.10 -3.61
C ASN A 42 -4.15 9.07 -3.80
N PHE A 43 -5.08 9.12 -2.85
CA PHE A 43 -6.26 9.97 -2.98
C PHE A 43 -6.71 10.66 -1.69
N ASP A 44 -7.40 11.77 -1.87
CA ASP A 44 -8.08 12.57 -0.85
C ASP A 44 -9.41 13.10 -1.43
N LYS A 45 -10.15 13.93 -0.69
CA LYS A 45 -11.45 14.42 -1.17
C LYS A 45 -11.33 15.32 -2.40
N SER A 46 -10.20 16.02 -2.56
CA SER A 46 -9.99 16.97 -3.66
C SER A 46 -9.83 16.27 -5.01
N ASN A 47 -9.22 15.08 -5.02
CA ASN A 47 -8.93 14.36 -6.26
C ASN A 47 -9.81 13.13 -6.52
N GLU A 48 -10.51 12.59 -5.52
CA GLU A 48 -11.37 11.41 -5.65
C GLU A 48 -12.38 11.50 -6.80
N PRO A 49 -13.06 12.65 -7.06
CA PRO A 49 -14.03 12.75 -8.14
C PRO A 49 -13.45 12.42 -9.52
N TYR A 50 -12.14 12.60 -9.71
CA TYR A 50 -11.46 12.38 -10.99
C TYR A 50 -10.85 10.98 -11.12
N ILE A 51 -10.77 10.19 -10.05
CA ILE A 51 -10.05 8.90 -10.08
C ILE A 51 -10.71 7.89 -11.02
N ARG A 52 -12.03 7.96 -11.20
CA ARG A 52 -12.74 7.09 -12.14
C ARG A 52 -12.30 7.33 -13.59
N ASP A 53 -12.00 8.58 -13.95
CA ASP A 53 -11.44 8.91 -15.28
C ASP A 53 -10.02 8.35 -15.44
N LEU A 54 -9.19 8.43 -14.40
CA LEU A 54 -7.87 7.79 -14.41
C LEU A 54 -7.98 6.28 -14.55
N THR A 55 -8.92 5.67 -13.83
CA THR A 55 -9.16 4.23 -13.88
C THR A 55 -9.52 3.79 -15.29
N LYS A 56 -10.31 4.60 -16.01
CA LYS A 56 -10.64 4.39 -17.41
C LYS A 56 -9.42 4.49 -18.32
N GLU A 57 -8.63 5.55 -18.19
CA GLU A 57 -7.41 5.75 -18.98
C GLU A 57 -6.39 4.61 -18.76
N LEU A 58 -6.27 4.14 -17.51
CA LEU A 58 -5.47 2.96 -17.15
C LEU A 58 -6.04 1.67 -17.74
N SER A 59 -7.36 1.48 -17.71
CA SER A 59 -8.01 0.30 -18.27
C SER A 59 -7.80 0.20 -19.77
N GLU A 60 -8.05 1.28 -20.50
CA GLU A 60 -7.89 1.34 -21.95
C GLU A 60 -6.45 0.99 -22.38
N THR A 61 -5.46 1.29 -21.54
CA THR A 61 -4.05 1.03 -21.85
C THR A 61 -3.55 -0.32 -21.35
N PHE A 62 -3.91 -0.72 -20.12
CA PHE A 62 -3.24 -1.81 -19.40
C PHE A 62 -4.16 -2.98 -19.03
N SER A 63 -5.47 -2.89 -19.28
CA SER A 63 -6.39 -3.96 -18.89
C SER A 63 -5.95 -5.30 -19.47
N ASN A 64 -5.52 -5.39 -20.73
CA ASN A 64 -5.12 -6.67 -21.34
C ASN A 64 -3.76 -7.21 -20.87
N ASP A 65 -2.99 -6.45 -20.09
CA ASP A 65 -1.69 -6.87 -19.58
C ASP A 65 -1.81 -7.38 -18.13
N GLY A 66 -1.64 -8.69 -17.95
CA GLY A 66 -1.73 -9.33 -16.63
C GLY A 66 -0.64 -8.91 -15.63
N ARG A 67 0.39 -8.17 -16.08
CA ARG A 67 1.46 -7.64 -15.23
C ARG A 67 1.06 -6.36 -14.50
N PHE A 68 0.01 -5.66 -14.95
CA PHE A 68 -0.38 -4.37 -14.40
C PHE A 68 -1.55 -4.51 -13.42
N HIS A 69 -1.34 -3.96 -12.22
CA HIS A 69 -2.32 -3.94 -11.15
C HIS A 69 -2.48 -2.52 -10.62
N VAL A 70 -3.71 -2.13 -10.29
CA VAL A 70 -4.00 -0.81 -9.69
C VAL A 70 -4.50 -0.97 -8.26
N ASN A 71 -4.03 -0.10 -7.38
CA ASN A 71 -4.48 -0.02 -6.00
C ASN A 71 -4.69 1.43 -5.58
N TYR A 72 -5.76 1.67 -4.84
CA TYR A 72 -6.16 2.98 -4.36
C TYR A 72 -5.91 3.08 -2.87
N PHE A 73 -5.26 4.17 -2.46
CA PHE A 73 -4.92 4.36 -1.07
C PHE A 73 -5.26 5.78 -0.61
N PRO A 74 -6.07 5.92 0.46
CA PRO A 74 -6.32 7.22 1.02
C PRO A 74 -5.02 7.76 1.62
N ILE A 75 -4.75 9.04 1.41
CA ILE A 75 -3.68 9.73 2.15
C ILE A 75 -4.12 9.95 3.60
N GLY A 76 -3.16 10.28 4.44
CA GLY A 76 -3.37 10.61 5.85
C GLY A 76 -2.41 11.70 6.28
N ARG A 77 -2.59 12.16 7.51
CA ARG A 77 -1.69 13.09 8.19
C ARG A 77 -0.55 12.29 8.82
N TRP A 78 0.69 12.59 8.44
CA TRP A 78 1.90 11.85 8.82
C TRP A 78 2.96 12.75 9.48
N GLY A 79 2.58 13.91 10.00
CA GLY A 79 3.42 14.86 10.74
C GLY A 79 4.14 15.91 9.90
N GLY A 80 3.70 16.15 8.65
CA GLY A 80 4.28 17.18 7.79
C GLY A 80 3.74 18.58 8.08
N PRO A 81 4.46 19.65 7.69
CA PRO A 81 4.01 21.03 7.93
C PRO A 81 2.69 21.39 7.22
N ASN A 82 2.33 20.64 6.17
CA ASN A 82 1.12 20.86 5.39
C ASN A 82 -0.03 19.91 5.77
N ASP A 83 0.12 19.13 6.85
CA ASP A 83 -0.87 18.10 7.22
C ASP A 83 -2.27 18.67 7.50
N GLU A 84 -2.34 19.86 8.09
CA GLU A 84 -3.61 20.52 8.40
C GLU A 84 -4.36 21.00 7.15
N ASP A 85 -3.63 21.26 6.06
CA ASP A 85 -4.21 21.68 4.78
C ASP A 85 -4.76 20.50 3.96
N LEU A 86 -4.48 19.26 4.37
CA LEU A 86 -4.95 18.07 3.66
C LEU A 86 -6.44 17.80 3.91
N ASP A 87 -7.23 17.84 2.84
CA ASP A 87 -8.66 17.47 2.87
C ASP A 87 -8.85 15.95 2.76
N ILE A 88 -8.49 15.25 3.84
CA ILE A 88 -8.53 13.78 3.90
C ILE A 88 -9.94 13.25 4.20
N PHE A 89 -10.20 12.03 3.74
CA PHE A 89 -11.36 11.26 4.17
C PHE A 89 -11.26 10.85 5.64
N ASP A 90 -12.39 10.86 6.35
CA ASP A 90 -12.45 10.34 7.71
C ASP A 90 -11.98 8.88 7.76
N THR A 91 -11.31 8.52 8.86
CA THR A 91 -10.80 7.17 9.11
C THR A 91 -11.88 6.10 8.95
N LYS A 92 -13.14 6.44 9.26
CA LYS A 92 -14.30 5.55 9.11
C LYS A 92 -14.60 5.25 7.65
N ILE A 93 -14.56 6.23 6.73
CA ILE A 93 -15.07 6.06 5.36
C ILE A 93 -13.98 5.77 4.33
N ARG A 94 -12.73 6.14 4.60
CA ARG A 94 -11.63 6.09 3.62
C ARG A 94 -11.39 4.70 3.02
N ALA A 95 -11.56 3.64 3.83
CA ALA A 95 -11.42 2.26 3.37
C ALA A 95 -12.56 1.86 2.43
N LYS A 96 -13.80 2.28 2.73
CA LYS A 96 -14.96 2.04 1.86
C LYS A 96 -14.78 2.70 0.49
N VAL A 97 -14.26 3.93 0.46
CA VAL A 97 -13.97 4.63 -0.81
C VAL A 97 -12.92 3.88 -1.61
N ALA A 98 -11.81 3.47 -0.99
CA ALA A 98 -10.77 2.68 -1.65
C ALA A 98 -11.32 1.35 -2.21
N LEU A 99 -12.17 0.65 -1.45
CA LEU A 99 -12.82 -0.57 -1.90
C LEU A 99 -13.76 -0.34 -3.09
N SER A 100 -14.53 0.76 -3.09
CA SER A 100 -15.38 1.15 -4.22
C SER A 100 -14.56 1.41 -5.49
N LEU A 101 -13.43 2.10 -5.37
CA LEU A 101 -12.53 2.35 -6.51
C LEU A 101 -11.90 1.04 -7.01
N CYS A 102 -11.63 0.08 -6.12
CA CYS A 102 -11.18 -1.26 -6.53
C CYS A 102 -12.28 -2.03 -7.29
N GLU A 103 -13.55 -1.91 -6.88
CA GLU A 103 -14.68 -2.49 -7.60
C GLU A 103 -14.82 -1.88 -9.01
N ASP A 104 -14.69 -0.55 -9.12
CA ASP A 104 -14.73 0.17 -10.38
C ASP A 104 -13.58 -0.25 -11.32
N ALA A 105 -12.38 -0.46 -10.78
CA ALA A 105 -11.25 -0.97 -11.55
C ALA A 105 -11.50 -2.39 -12.08
N LEU A 106 -12.03 -3.29 -11.23
CA LEU A 106 -12.39 -4.65 -11.64
C LEU A 106 -13.50 -4.66 -12.70
N ASN A 107 -14.50 -3.78 -12.58
CA ASN A 107 -15.56 -3.61 -13.60
C ASN A 107 -14.99 -3.20 -14.96
N GLN A 108 -13.90 -2.44 -14.96
CA GLN A 108 -13.20 -1.99 -16.16
C GLN A 108 -12.10 -2.96 -16.60
N GLY A 109 -12.02 -4.16 -16.01
CA GLY A 109 -11.07 -5.18 -16.41
C GLY A 109 -9.62 -4.92 -15.99
N LEU A 110 -9.38 -4.04 -15.00
CA LEU A 110 -8.07 -3.95 -14.35
C LEU A 110 -7.99 -4.97 -13.21
N SER A 111 -6.76 -5.43 -12.93
CA SER A 111 -6.49 -6.22 -11.73
C SER A 111 -6.13 -5.31 -10.56
N THR A 112 -6.43 -5.75 -9.34
CA THR A 112 -6.01 -5.09 -8.09
C THR A 112 -5.16 -6.06 -7.27
N THR A 113 -4.61 -5.64 -6.12
CA THR A 113 -3.83 -6.56 -5.24
C THR A 113 -4.41 -6.70 -3.82
N LEU A 114 -5.72 -6.53 -3.66
CA LEU A 114 -6.36 -6.56 -2.33
C LEU A 114 -6.33 -7.95 -1.68
N GLY A 115 -6.21 -9.03 -2.45
CA GLY A 115 -6.27 -10.40 -1.94
C GLY A 115 -5.28 -10.74 -0.81
N SER A 116 -4.18 -10.00 -0.68
CA SER A 116 -3.21 -10.21 0.41
C SER A 116 -3.83 -9.97 1.78
N ILE A 117 -4.80 -9.05 1.94
CA ILE A 117 -5.41 -8.75 3.26
C ILE A 117 -6.10 -9.94 3.92
N LEU A 118 -6.48 -10.96 3.14
CA LEU A 118 -7.13 -12.16 3.67
C LEU A 118 -6.15 -13.32 3.88
N GLN A 119 -4.87 -13.14 3.56
CA GLN A 119 -3.83 -14.15 3.78
C GLN A 119 -3.30 -14.08 5.23
N PRO A 120 -2.75 -15.19 5.75
CA PRO A 120 -2.01 -15.16 7.01
C PRO A 120 -0.88 -14.12 6.95
N GLY A 121 -0.80 -13.25 7.96
CA GLY A 121 0.17 -12.15 8.01
C GLY A 121 -0.03 -11.07 6.94
N GLY A 122 -1.11 -11.13 6.16
CA GLY A 122 -1.33 -10.26 5.01
C GLY A 122 -1.56 -8.78 5.30
N TYR A 123 -1.76 -8.43 6.58
CA TYR A 123 -1.83 -7.06 7.07
C TYR A 123 -0.78 -6.75 8.14
N VAL A 124 0.21 -7.62 8.33
CA VAL A 124 1.35 -7.31 9.20
C VAL A 124 2.16 -6.20 8.53
N CYS A 125 2.43 -5.13 9.26
CA CYS A 125 3.28 -4.06 8.77
C CYS A 125 4.69 -4.62 8.52
N TYR A 126 5.33 -4.23 7.42
CA TYR A 126 6.73 -4.58 7.19
C TYR A 126 7.63 -4.16 8.36
N ALA A 127 7.32 -3.05 9.04
CA ALA A 127 8.08 -2.58 10.19
C ALA A 127 7.98 -3.50 11.41
N ALA A 128 6.94 -4.35 11.48
CA ALA A 128 6.77 -5.35 12.54
C ALA A 128 7.50 -6.66 12.25
N ASP A 129 7.85 -6.93 10.98
CA ASP A 129 8.58 -8.14 10.60
C ASP A 129 10.03 -8.04 11.08
N PRO A 130 10.53 -8.96 11.92
CA PRO A 130 11.92 -8.94 12.38
C PRO A 130 12.95 -8.98 11.24
N ASN A 131 12.59 -9.50 10.06
CA ASN A 131 13.48 -9.61 8.91
C ASN A 131 13.43 -8.40 7.96
N SER A 132 12.61 -7.39 8.25
CA SER A 132 12.51 -6.18 7.41
C SER A 132 13.34 -5.04 7.99
N TYR A 133 14.22 -4.46 7.18
CA TYR A 133 15.07 -3.33 7.56
C TYR A 133 15.02 -2.25 6.49
N VAL A 134 15.09 -1.00 6.93
CA VAL A 134 15.30 0.17 6.06
C VAL A 134 16.72 0.66 6.32
N ILE A 135 17.52 0.78 5.26
CA ILE A 135 18.90 1.24 5.36
C ILE A 135 18.97 2.65 4.79
N GLY A 136 19.34 3.62 5.63
CA GLY A 136 19.61 4.99 5.23
C GLY A 136 20.87 5.09 4.37
N SER A 137 20.97 6.14 3.56
CA SER A 137 22.17 6.40 2.74
C SER A 137 23.44 6.65 3.57
N ASP A 138 23.29 6.96 4.86
CA ASP A 138 24.35 7.12 5.86
C ASP A 138 24.69 5.81 6.61
N GLY A 139 24.04 4.70 6.23
CA GLY A 139 24.15 3.40 6.88
C GLY A 139 23.31 3.25 8.15
N THR A 140 22.49 4.24 8.53
CA THR A 140 21.59 4.11 9.69
C THR A 140 20.51 3.06 9.40
N LEU A 141 20.23 2.20 10.37
CA LEU A 141 19.18 1.18 10.28
C LEU A 141 17.88 1.70 10.89
N TYR A 142 16.79 1.48 10.17
CA TYR A 142 15.43 1.84 10.58
C TYR A 142 14.46 0.67 10.41
N LYS A 143 13.30 0.76 11.08
CA LYS A 143 12.19 -0.18 10.88
C LYS A 143 11.10 0.37 9.97
N CYS A 144 10.89 1.68 9.96
CA CYS A 144 9.79 2.33 9.25
C CYS A 144 10.26 3.49 8.38
N THR A 145 9.72 3.62 7.16
CA THR A 145 10.00 4.75 6.27
C THR A 145 9.17 6.00 6.57
N VAL A 146 8.14 5.89 7.41
CA VAL A 146 7.28 7.02 7.80
C VAL A 146 7.91 7.83 8.93
N ALA A 147 8.62 7.17 9.85
CA ALA A 147 9.14 7.78 11.07
C ALA A 147 10.66 8.02 11.02
N LEU A 148 11.22 8.44 9.88
CA LEU A 148 12.69 8.53 9.69
C LEU A 148 13.41 9.41 10.72
N TYR A 149 12.73 10.45 11.23
CA TYR A 149 13.29 11.36 12.22
C TYR A 149 12.99 10.95 13.68
N ASN A 150 12.22 9.87 13.89
CA ASN A 150 11.92 9.39 15.23
C ASN A 150 13.10 8.58 15.78
N GLU A 151 13.61 8.96 16.96
CA GLU A 151 14.75 8.29 17.59
C GLU A 151 14.47 6.82 17.94
N LYS A 152 13.21 6.45 18.20
CA LYS A 152 12.79 5.06 18.42
C LYS A 152 12.86 4.23 17.12
N ASN A 153 12.84 4.88 15.97
CA ASN A 153 12.96 4.21 14.66
C ASN A 153 14.42 4.01 14.23
N LYS A 154 15.38 4.74 14.79
CA LYS A 154 16.81 4.57 14.53
C LYS A 154 17.35 3.40 15.37
N ILE A 155 17.24 2.19 14.84
CA ILE A 155 17.50 0.94 15.54
C ILE A 155 18.96 0.47 15.46
N GLY A 156 19.83 1.16 14.74
CA GLY A 156 21.22 0.71 14.60
C GLY A 156 21.97 1.31 13.43
N LYS A 157 23.07 0.67 13.05
CA LYS A 157 23.91 1.08 11.92
C LYS A 157 24.52 -0.13 11.20
N VAL A 158 24.71 0.00 9.89
CA VAL A 158 25.58 -0.87 9.10
C VAL A 158 27.03 -0.48 9.37
N GLU A 159 27.80 -1.43 9.90
CA GLU A 159 29.22 -1.27 10.18
C GLU A 159 30.06 -1.46 8.92
N LYS A 160 31.34 -1.07 8.97
CA LYS A 160 32.23 -1.08 7.79
C LYS A 160 32.48 -2.48 7.21
N ASP A 161 32.33 -3.50 8.03
CA ASP A 161 32.47 -4.91 7.64
C ASP A 161 31.18 -5.51 7.05
N GLY A 162 30.11 -4.71 6.95
CA GLY A 162 28.80 -5.13 6.44
C GLY A 162 27.87 -5.71 7.50
N ASN A 163 28.31 -5.83 8.77
CA ASN A 163 27.48 -6.33 9.86
C ASN A 163 26.54 -5.24 10.39
N PHE A 164 25.44 -5.67 11.03
CA PHE A 164 24.52 -4.75 11.70
C PHE A 164 24.86 -4.64 13.18
N ARG A 165 25.07 -3.42 13.65
CA ARG A 165 25.01 -3.10 15.08
C ARG A 165 23.61 -2.61 15.41
N ILE A 166 22.85 -3.44 16.13
CA ILE A 166 21.43 -3.19 16.45
C ILE A 166 21.29 -2.84 17.93
N ASP A 167 20.55 -1.79 18.21
CA ASP A 167 19.97 -1.48 19.51
C ASP A 167 18.74 -2.38 19.70
N ILE A 168 18.89 -3.42 20.53
CA ILE A 168 17.88 -4.45 20.70
C ILE A 168 16.60 -3.92 21.36
N ASP A 169 16.73 -2.94 22.27
CA ASP A 169 15.61 -2.36 22.97
C ASP A 169 14.73 -1.57 22.00
N LYS A 170 15.37 -0.74 21.15
CA LYS A 170 14.64 -0.04 20.09
C LYS A 170 14.06 -1.01 19.09
N PHE A 171 14.78 -2.06 18.69
CA PHE A 171 14.27 -3.07 17.77
C PHE A 171 13.02 -3.77 18.32
N ALA A 172 13.05 -4.17 19.59
CA ALA A 172 11.94 -4.84 20.27
C ALA A 172 10.65 -4.01 20.26
N LEU A 173 10.73 -2.68 20.35
CA LEU A 173 9.56 -1.79 20.24
C LEU A 173 8.76 -2.00 18.95
N TRP A 174 9.40 -2.43 17.87
CA TRP A 174 8.74 -2.59 16.57
C TRP A 174 8.18 -4.00 16.36
N VAL A 175 8.87 -5.01 16.88
CA VAL A 175 8.61 -6.42 16.49
C VAL A 175 7.94 -7.27 17.58
N MET A 176 8.01 -6.85 18.84
CA MET A 176 7.45 -7.63 19.97
C MET A 176 6.02 -7.18 20.36
N ASN A 177 5.56 -6.06 19.81
CA ASN A 177 4.29 -5.46 20.16
C ASN A 177 3.16 -5.97 19.23
N ASP A 178 2.70 -7.20 19.46
CA ASP A 178 1.72 -7.91 18.61
C ASP A 178 0.42 -8.29 19.35
N GLU A 179 -0.31 -9.31 18.89
CA GLU A 179 -1.53 -9.75 19.55
C GLU A 179 -1.32 -10.55 20.85
N SER A 180 -0.12 -11.04 21.12
CA SER A 180 0.19 -11.85 22.31
C SER A 180 -0.05 -11.06 23.60
N GLU A 181 0.06 -9.74 23.54
CA GLU A 181 -0.12 -8.81 24.66
C GLU A 181 -1.48 -8.07 24.63
N ASP A 182 -2.33 -8.31 23.63
CA ASP A 182 -3.59 -7.55 23.42
C ASP A 182 -4.82 -8.47 23.38
N GLU A 183 -5.60 -8.43 24.45
CA GLU A 183 -6.83 -9.24 24.59
C GLU A 183 -7.88 -8.97 23.52
N GLY A 184 -7.94 -7.75 22.98
CA GLY A 184 -8.84 -7.40 21.88
C GLY A 184 -8.40 -8.05 20.58
N CYS A 185 -7.09 -8.10 20.32
CA CYS A 185 -6.51 -8.75 19.15
C CYS A 185 -6.61 -10.28 19.24
N LYS A 186 -6.43 -10.89 20.42
CA LYS A 186 -6.57 -12.35 20.63
C LYS A 186 -7.93 -12.89 20.21
N LYS A 187 -9.00 -12.10 20.44
CA LYS A 187 -10.40 -12.46 20.14
C LYS A 187 -10.86 -12.01 18.75
N CYS A 188 -10.00 -11.33 17.99
CA CYS A 188 -10.37 -10.71 16.71
C CYS A 188 -10.44 -11.74 15.57
N PHE A 189 -11.53 -11.72 14.79
CA PHE A 189 -11.67 -12.59 13.61
C PHE A 189 -10.60 -12.35 12.52
N LEU A 190 -10.03 -11.14 12.47
CA LEU A 190 -8.99 -10.76 11.51
C LEU A 190 -7.57 -11.03 12.04
N ARG A 191 -7.44 -11.61 13.24
CA ARG A 191 -6.15 -11.93 13.87
C ARG A 191 -5.20 -12.70 12.94
N PRO A 192 -5.61 -13.75 12.19
CA PRO A 192 -4.68 -14.47 11.33
C PRO A 192 -3.98 -13.60 10.29
N SER A 193 -4.65 -12.54 9.82
CA SER A 193 -4.12 -11.61 8.82
C SER A 193 -3.29 -10.48 9.44
N CYS A 194 -3.77 -9.89 10.54
CA CYS A 194 -3.18 -8.69 11.12
C CYS A 194 -2.18 -8.96 12.25
N GLN A 195 -2.37 -10.02 13.03
CA GLN A 195 -1.50 -10.40 14.15
C GLN A 195 -1.25 -9.26 15.16
N GLY A 196 -2.25 -8.38 15.36
CA GLY A 196 -2.09 -7.18 16.22
C GLY A 196 -1.03 -6.17 15.73
N SER A 197 -0.42 -6.41 14.58
CA SER A 197 0.81 -5.75 14.09
C SER A 197 0.55 -4.90 12.84
N ALA A 198 -0.64 -4.30 12.73
CA ALA A 198 -1.03 -3.48 11.57
C ALA A 198 -0.16 -2.23 11.38
N CYS A 199 0.26 -1.58 12.48
CA CYS A 199 1.22 -0.47 12.44
C CYS A 199 1.86 -0.27 13.83
N PRO A 200 3.12 -0.67 14.01
CA PRO A 200 3.85 -0.47 15.27
C PRO A 200 4.02 1.00 15.63
N LEU A 201 4.22 1.90 14.65
CA LEU A 201 4.41 3.33 14.90
C LEU A 201 3.27 3.92 15.74
N ILE A 202 2.02 3.70 15.33
CA ILE A 202 0.84 4.20 16.06
C ILE A 202 0.80 3.61 17.48
N ARG A 203 1.15 2.33 17.65
CA ARG A 203 1.18 1.70 18.97
C ARG A 203 2.29 2.28 19.85
N ILE A 204 3.48 2.52 19.31
CA ILE A 204 4.61 3.15 20.00
C ILE A 204 4.27 4.58 20.46
N GLU A 205 3.47 5.31 19.69
CA GLU A 205 3.09 6.70 19.98
C GLU A 205 1.89 6.81 20.93
N THR A 206 0.91 5.91 20.82
CA THR A 206 -0.38 6.03 21.51
C THR A 206 -0.63 4.97 22.57
N GLY A 207 0.20 3.93 22.63
CA GLY A 207 -0.01 2.74 23.45
C GLY A 207 -1.15 1.82 22.96
N LYS A 208 -1.77 2.12 21.81
CA LYS A 208 -2.95 1.39 21.30
C LYS A 208 -2.67 0.74 19.95
N ALA A 209 -3.07 -0.52 19.80
CA ALA A 209 -3.01 -1.20 18.51
C ALA A 209 -4.03 -0.59 17.53
N PRO A 210 -3.60 -0.10 16.35
CA PRO A 210 -4.54 0.26 15.30
C PRO A 210 -5.11 -1.00 14.63
N CYS A 211 -6.39 -0.96 14.27
CA CYS A 211 -7.00 -2.01 13.44
C CYS A 211 -6.80 -1.69 11.94
N PRO A 212 -6.71 -2.72 11.08
CA PRO A 212 -6.86 -2.56 9.63
C PRO A 212 -8.18 -1.82 9.32
N PRO A 213 -8.18 -0.68 8.61
CA PRO A 213 -9.42 0.04 8.30
C PRO A 213 -10.44 -0.82 7.53
N GLU A 214 -9.97 -1.74 6.69
CA GLU A 214 -10.79 -2.68 5.93
C GLU A 214 -11.54 -3.69 6.81
N LYS A 215 -11.12 -3.88 8.08
CA LYS A 215 -11.80 -4.76 9.05
C LYS A 215 -13.28 -4.41 9.18
N GLN A 216 -13.63 -3.12 9.17
CA GLN A 216 -15.01 -2.64 9.27
C GLN A 216 -15.85 -2.97 8.03
N TYR A 217 -15.19 -3.26 6.91
CA TYR A 217 -15.80 -3.50 5.60
C TYR A 217 -15.52 -4.91 5.07
N ILE A 218 -15.29 -5.88 5.96
CA ILE A 218 -14.85 -7.22 5.57
C ILE A 218 -15.77 -7.90 4.54
N LYS A 219 -17.08 -7.66 4.61
CA LYS A 219 -18.04 -8.17 3.61
C LYS A 219 -17.73 -7.67 2.19
N GLN A 220 -17.39 -6.40 2.05
CA GLN A 220 -16.99 -5.81 0.77
C GLN A 220 -15.61 -6.30 0.35
N VAL A 221 -14.65 -6.40 1.29
CA VAL A 221 -13.32 -6.97 1.03
C VAL A 221 -13.44 -8.38 0.42
N VAL A 222 -14.22 -9.27 1.03
CA VAL A 222 -14.42 -10.64 0.54
C VAL A 222 -15.02 -10.64 -0.87
N ARG A 223 -15.97 -9.74 -1.17
CA ARG A 223 -16.54 -9.61 -2.52
C ARG A 223 -15.50 -9.16 -3.53
N VAL A 224 -14.73 -8.11 -3.24
CA VAL A 224 -13.67 -7.59 -4.12
C VAL A 224 -12.62 -8.67 -4.38
N VAL A 225 -12.12 -9.32 -3.33
CA VAL A 225 -11.10 -10.37 -3.45
C VAL A 225 -11.65 -11.59 -4.20
N GLY A 226 -12.89 -11.99 -3.95
CA GLY A 226 -13.54 -13.10 -4.66
C GLY A 226 -13.66 -12.82 -6.16
N ARG A 227 -14.09 -11.61 -6.53
CA ARG A 227 -14.16 -11.16 -7.93
C ARG A 227 -12.78 -11.11 -8.58
N GLN A 228 -11.78 -10.57 -7.87
CA GLN A 228 -10.40 -10.52 -8.35
C GLN A 228 -9.85 -11.93 -8.64
N LYS A 229 -10.07 -12.91 -7.76
CA LYS A 229 -9.65 -14.31 -7.98
C LYS A 229 -10.29 -14.91 -9.23
N LYS A 230 -11.61 -14.74 -9.39
CA LYS A 230 -12.35 -15.21 -10.57
C LYS A 230 -11.78 -14.57 -11.85
N PHE A 231 -11.56 -13.26 -11.81
CA PHE A 231 -11.00 -12.50 -12.93
C PHE A 231 -9.62 -12.98 -13.36
N ILE A 232 -8.72 -13.21 -12.41
CA ILE A 232 -7.37 -13.74 -12.67
C ILE A 232 -7.45 -15.17 -13.25
N SER A 233 -8.34 -16.03 -12.73
CA SER A 233 -8.50 -17.39 -13.26
C SER A 233 -9.01 -17.40 -14.72
N GLU A 234 -9.97 -16.54 -15.05
CA GLU A 234 -10.52 -16.43 -16.42
C GLU A 234 -9.47 -15.94 -17.42
N ARG A 235 -8.56 -15.05 -17.00
CA ARG A 235 -7.43 -14.60 -17.83
C ARG A 235 -6.42 -15.67 -18.12
N LYS A 236 -6.02 -16.45 -17.10
CA LYS A 236 -5.09 -17.56 -17.28
C LYS A 236 -5.62 -18.56 -18.32
N ILE A 237 -6.91 -18.86 -18.28
CA ILE A 237 -7.58 -19.75 -19.24
C ILE A 237 -7.51 -19.18 -20.68
N LYS A 238 -7.72 -17.87 -20.86
CA LYS A 238 -7.65 -17.22 -22.19
C LYS A 238 -6.24 -17.24 -22.77
N VAL A 239 -5.21 -16.98 -21.96
CA VAL A 239 -3.81 -17.02 -22.41
C VAL A 239 -3.42 -18.43 -22.83
N THR A 240 -3.82 -19.48 -22.12
CA THR A 240 -3.53 -20.87 -22.52
C THR A 240 -4.20 -21.30 -23.84
N LYS A 241 -5.35 -20.72 -24.20
CA LYS A 241 -6.06 -21.05 -25.45
C LYS A 241 -5.54 -20.31 -26.68
N SER A 242 -4.78 -19.23 -26.53
CA SER A 242 -4.18 -18.49 -27.66
C SER A 242 -2.86 -19.09 -28.14
N TYR A 243 -2.32 -20.10 -27.45
CA TYR A 243 -1.09 -20.82 -27.80
C TYR A 243 -1.34 -22.28 -28.23
N SER A 244 -2.60 -22.64 -28.49
CA SER A 244 -3.05 -23.96 -28.98
C SER A 244 -3.81 -23.80 -30.29
#